data_AF-A0A443ZVX4-F1
#
_entry.id   AF-A0A443ZVX4-F1
#
_cell.length_a   1.000
_cell.length_b   1.000
_cell.length_c   1.000
_cell.angle_alpha   90.00
_cell.angle_beta   90.00
_cell.angle_gamma   90.00
#
_symmetry.space_group_name_H-M   'P 1'
#
loop_
_entity.id
_entity.type
_entity.pdbx_description
1 polymer ?
#
loop_
_entity_poly.entity_id
_entity_poly.type
_entity_poly.pdbx_seq_one_letter_code
_entity_poly.pdbx_strand_id
1 'polypeptide(L)'
;MSSPLGNAVAELKFERDFTCWRGREFDEFYQCSVTGIDGGAVRIELDSIGFEVSADVAEAIAFSLSEAATVVKNTDIETMTGARREECLLPRKYRLAHGRWLFSATGVVHVSNASDGLLDEGCCGDTRVTVRTIEEGGFELEFEWMGYSFSPVDAAWLQGKLLEASQQDSISYPRARLLEPGCPVLNLR
;
A
#
# COMPACT_ATOMS: atom_id res chain seq x y z
N MET A 1 22.59 -22.81 -38.12
CA MET A 1 22.86 -22.42 -36.72
C MET A 1 21.75 -21.48 -36.32
N SER A 2 20.75 -21.99 -35.61
CA SER A 2 19.56 -21.23 -35.23
C SER A 2 19.79 -20.64 -33.84
N SER A 3 19.74 -19.31 -33.73
CA SER A 3 19.76 -18.62 -32.45
C SER A 3 18.48 -18.94 -31.66
N PRO A 4 18.52 -19.06 -30.32
CA PRO A 4 17.30 -19.21 -29.55
C PRO A 4 16.59 -17.86 -29.51
N LEU A 5 15.32 -17.87 -29.92
CA LEU A 5 14.35 -16.82 -29.59
C LEU A 5 14.29 -16.75 -28.06
N GLY A 6 14.89 -15.71 -27.49
CA GLY A 6 14.56 -15.31 -26.14
C GLY A 6 13.07 -14.97 -26.12
N ASN A 7 12.28 -15.79 -25.43
CA ASN A 7 10.93 -15.39 -25.06
C ASN A 7 11.08 -14.15 -24.17
N ALA A 8 10.91 -12.97 -24.75
CA ALA A 8 10.64 -11.77 -23.97
C ALA A 8 9.28 -12.01 -23.32
N VAL A 9 9.29 -12.38 -22.04
CA VAL A 9 8.07 -12.37 -21.22
C VAL A 9 7.61 -10.93 -21.23
N ALA A 10 6.39 -10.68 -21.72
CA ALA A 10 5.84 -9.34 -21.76
C ALA A 10 5.76 -8.80 -20.33
N GLU A 11 6.42 -7.68 -20.08
CA GLU A 11 6.42 -6.99 -18.80
C GLU A 11 4.99 -6.51 -18.49
N LEU A 12 4.42 -6.99 -17.39
CA LEU A 12 3.07 -6.61 -16.97
C LEU A 12 3.14 -5.24 -16.30
N LYS A 13 2.89 -4.17 -17.05
CA LYS A 13 2.95 -2.79 -16.56
C LYS A 13 1.58 -2.13 -16.52
N PHE A 14 1.29 -1.45 -15.41
CA PHE A 14 0.10 -0.62 -15.23
C PHE A 14 0.50 0.80 -14.87
N GLU A 15 -0.21 1.78 -15.43
CA GLU A 15 0.06 3.20 -15.18
C GLU A 15 -1.25 3.95 -14.97
N ARG A 16 -1.22 4.95 -14.08
CA ARG A 16 -2.34 5.84 -13.81
C ARG A 16 -1.85 7.14 -13.18
N ASP A 17 -2.42 8.26 -13.61
CA ASP A 17 -2.22 9.54 -12.94
C ASP A 17 -3.07 9.59 -11.66
N PHE A 18 -2.41 9.79 -10.53
CA PHE A 18 -3.05 9.93 -9.23
C PHE A 18 -3.29 11.39 -8.95
N THR A 19 -4.46 11.70 -8.37
CA THR A 19 -4.69 13.02 -7.78
C THR A 19 -3.92 13.08 -6.46
N CYS A 20 -3.00 14.05 -6.34
CA CYS A 20 -2.33 14.32 -5.06
C CYS A 20 -3.40 14.78 -4.06
N TRP A 21 -3.75 13.95 -3.09
CA TRP A 21 -4.90 14.25 -2.24
C TRP A 21 -4.70 15.53 -1.42
N ARG A 22 -3.52 15.76 -0.85
CA ARG A 22 -3.20 17.01 -0.14
C ARG A 22 -3.00 18.21 -1.05
N GLY A 23 -2.67 17.99 -2.33
CA GLY A 23 -2.51 19.01 -3.35
C GLY A 23 -3.76 19.23 -4.22
N ARG A 24 -4.87 18.55 -3.92
CA ARG A 24 -6.07 18.50 -4.78
C ARG A 24 -6.71 19.86 -5.04
N GLU A 25 -6.55 20.83 -4.14
CA GLU A 25 -7.08 22.19 -4.30
C GLU A 25 -6.28 23.00 -5.34
N PHE A 26 -5.11 22.51 -5.73
CA PHE A 26 -4.21 23.10 -6.73
C PHE A 26 -4.12 22.26 -8.01
N ASP A 27 -5.03 21.29 -8.18
CA ASP A 27 -5.03 20.35 -9.32
C ASP A 27 -3.66 19.63 -9.49
N GLU A 28 -3.02 19.26 -8.37
CA GLU A 28 -1.77 18.52 -8.39
C GLU A 28 -1.99 17.03 -8.69
N PHE A 29 -1.22 16.49 -9.64
CA PHE A 29 -1.21 15.09 -10.03
C PHE A 29 0.21 14.55 -10.07
N TYR A 30 0.35 13.25 -9.89
CA TYR A 30 1.61 12.54 -10.12
C TYR A 30 1.35 11.17 -10.75
N GLN A 31 2.30 10.68 -11.53
CA GLN A 31 2.18 9.39 -12.19
C GLN A 31 2.44 8.26 -11.17
N CYS A 32 1.61 7.24 -11.17
CA CYS A 32 1.86 5.98 -10.47
C CYS A 32 2.01 4.85 -11.48
N SER A 33 3.06 4.05 -11.35
CA SER A 33 3.25 2.82 -12.11
C SER A 33 3.38 1.61 -11.17
N VAL A 34 2.86 0.47 -11.63
CA VAL A 34 3.03 -0.83 -10.98
C VAL A 34 3.44 -1.82 -12.06
N THR A 35 4.59 -2.45 -11.87
CA THR A 35 5.16 -3.38 -12.85
C THR A 35 5.45 -4.73 -12.19
N GLY A 36 4.93 -5.81 -12.77
CA GLY A 36 5.25 -7.17 -12.35
C GLY A 36 6.65 -7.56 -12.84
N ILE A 37 7.45 -8.09 -11.93
CA ILE A 37 8.80 -8.61 -12.17
C ILE A 37 8.78 -10.13 -12.05
N ASP A 38 9.69 -10.80 -12.76
CA ASP A 38 9.83 -12.26 -12.70
C ASP A 38 9.95 -12.75 -11.24
N GLY A 39 9.24 -13.83 -10.92
CA GLY A 39 9.17 -14.37 -9.56
C GLY A 39 8.15 -13.69 -8.64
N GLY A 40 7.29 -12.80 -9.17
CA GLY A 40 6.20 -12.16 -8.43
C GLY A 40 6.62 -10.94 -7.62
N ALA A 41 7.87 -10.50 -7.74
CA ALA A 41 8.29 -9.20 -7.25
C ALA A 41 7.57 -8.08 -8.01
N VAL A 42 7.45 -6.92 -7.40
CA VAL A 42 6.71 -5.80 -7.97
C VAL A 42 7.55 -4.54 -7.88
N ARG A 43 7.71 -3.84 -8.99
CA ARG A 43 8.22 -2.48 -9.02
C ARG A 43 7.06 -1.50 -8.84
N ILE A 44 7.18 -0.61 -7.88
CA ILE A 44 6.24 0.48 -7.61
C ILE A 44 6.96 1.78 -7.92
N GLU A 45 6.37 2.62 -8.75
CA GLU A 45 6.88 3.97 -9.02
C GLU A 45 5.81 5.01 -8.71
N LEU A 46 6.20 6.05 -7.97
CA LEU A 46 5.36 7.17 -7.54
C LEU A 46 6.13 8.44 -7.88
N ASP A 47 5.66 9.15 -8.91
CA ASP A 47 6.38 10.25 -9.53
C ASP A 47 7.78 9.81 -10.00
N SER A 48 8.84 10.42 -9.47
CA SER A 48 10.24 10.09 -9.81
C SER A 48 10.87 9.01 -8.93
N ILE A 49 10.15 8.51 -7.92
CA ILE A 49 10.68 7.53 -6.96
C ILE A 49 10.13 6.14 -7.28
N GLY A 50 11.03 5.20 -7.57
CA GLY A 50 10.73 3.81 -7.84
C GLY A 50 11.53 2.86 -6.97
N PHE A 51 10.96 1.70 -6.65
CA PHE A 51 11.65 0.64 -5.92
C PHE A 51 10.92 -0.69 -6.15
N GLU A 52 11.62 -1.79 -5.93
CA GLU A 52 11.09 -3.15 -6.04
C GLU A 52 10.85 -3.75 -4.66
N VAL A 53 9.76 -4.49 -4.55
CA VAL A 53 9.35 -5.22 -3.35
C VAL A 53 9.04 -6.68 -3.68
N SER A 54 9.13 -7.56 -2.68
CA SER A 54 8.68 -8.94 -2.83
C SER A 54 7.16 -9.04 -2.98
N ALA A 55 6.68 -10.18 -3.48
CA ALA A 55 5.25 -10.48 -3.58
C ALA A 55 4.51 -10.31 -2.23
N ASP A 56 5.13 -10.76 -1.13
CA ASP A 56 4.55 -10.67 0.21
C ASP A 56 4.41 -9.23 0.69
N VAL A 57 5.38 -8.37 0.36
CA VAL A 57 5.32 -6.93 0.69
C VAL A 57 4.26 -6.23 -0.15
N ALA A 58 4.16 -6.55 -1.44
CA ALA A 58 3.11 -6.03 -2.31
C ALA A 58 1.70 -6.42 -1.81
N GLU A 59 1.51 -7.69 -1.41
CA GLU A 59 0.27 -8.17 -0.78
C GLU A 59 -0.01 -7.43 0.53
N ALA A 60 0.99 -7.24 1.39
CA ALA A 60 0.81 -6.54 2.65
C ALA A 60 0.39 -5.07 2.46
N ILE A 61 0.93 -4.38 1.46
CA ILE A 61 0.51 -3.02 1.09
C ILE A 61 -0.93 -3.04 0.57
N ALA A 62 -1.25 -3.94 -0.37
CA ALA A 62 -2.60 -4.07 -0.93
C ALA A 62 -3.66 -4.38 0.15
N PHE A 63 -3.36 -5.31 1.04
CA PHE A 63 -4.22 -5.65 2.17
C PHE A 63 -4.42 -4.45 3.11
N SER A 64 -3.35 -3.69 3.38
CA SER A 64 -3.42 -2.47 4.19
C SER A 64 -4.28 -1.38 3.55
N LEU A 65 -4.23 -1.23 2.22
CA LEU A 65 -5.12 -0.32 1.48
C LEU A 65 -6.59 -0.75 1.58
N SER A 66 -6.87 -2.05 1.51
CA SER A 66 -8.22 -2.61 1.68
C SER A 66 -8.79 -2.34 3.09
N GLU A 67 -7.96 -2.52 4.13
CA GLU A 67 -8.34 -2.23 5.51
C GLU A 67 -8.58 -0.72 5.72
N ALA A 68 -7.68 0.12 5.21
CA ALA A 68 -7.85 1.56 5.21
C ALA A 68 -9.15 1.98 4.51
N ALA A 69 -9.49 1.35 3.38
CA ALA A 69 -10.71 1.65 2.64
C ALA A 69 -11.97 1.27 3.42
N THR A 70 -11.91 0.17 4.19
CA THR A 70 -13.00 -0.21 5.10
C THR A 70 -13.20 0.83 6.20
N VAL A 71 -12.12 1.39 6.74
CA VAL A 71 -12.14 2.45 7.75
C VAL A 71 -12.77 3.74 7.21
N VAL A 72 -12.40 4.14 5.99
CA VAL A 72 -12.96 5.36 5.37
C VAL A 72 -14.44 5.19 5.02
N LYS A 73 -14.87 3.99 4.60
CA LYS A 73 -16.27 3.73 4.23
C LYS A 73 -17.19 3.57 5.43
N ASN A 74 -16.72 2.99 6.53
CA ASN A 74 -17.55 2.77 7.71
C ASN A 74 -17.47 3.97 8.66
N THR A 75 -18.52 4.78 8.65
CA THR A 75 -18.65 5.95 9.53
C THR A 75 -19.23 5.62 10.90
N ASP A 76 -19.73 4.41 11.11
CA ASP A 76 -20.28 3.99 12.39
C ASP A 76 -19.16 3.50 13.32
N ILE A 77 -18.96 4.27 14.39
CA ILE A 77 -17.90 4.03 15.38
C ILE A 77 -18.09 2.67 16.07
N GLU A 78 -19.33 2.29 16.38
CA GLU A 78 -19.64 1.14 17.23
C GLU A 78 -19.55 -0.19 16.48
N THR A 79 -19.80 -0.17 15.17
CA THR A 79 -19.79 -1.37 14.32
C THR A 79 -18.49 -1.55 13.55
N MET A 80 -17.51 -0.67 13.76
CA MET A 80 -16.23 -0.77 13.07
C MET A 80 -15.51 -2.08 13.42
N THR A 81 -14.96 -2.73 12.39
CA THR A 81 -14.25 -4.00 12.51
C THR A 81 -12.87 -3.94 11.87
N GLY A 82 -11.93 -4.70 12.41
CA GLY A 82 -10.60 -4.93 11.80
C GLY A 82 -10.38 -6.42 11.53
N ALA A 83 -9.66 -6.75 10.47
CA ALA A 83 -9.30 -8.13 10.17
C ALA A 83 -8.31 -8.70 11.20
N ARG A 84 -8.50 -9.95 11.60
CA ARG A 84 -7.59 -10.73 12.44
C ARG A 84 -6.58 -11.44 11.55
N ARG A 85 -5.33 -10.95 11.58
CA ARG A 85 -4.17 -11.55 10.92
C ARG A 85 -3.01 -11.46 11.92
N GLU A 86 -2.51 -12.61 12.35
CA GLU A 86 -1.52 -12.71 13.43
C GLU A 86 -0.14 -12.25 12.98
N GLU A 87 0.29 -12.67 11.78
CA GLU A 87 1.55 -12.25 11.17
C GLU A 87 1.29 -11.21 10.08
N CYS A 88 1.72 -9.97 10.33
CA CYS A 88 1.61 -8.86 9.39
C CYS A 88 3.00 -8.25 9.18
N LEU A 89 3.48 -8.20 7.94
CA LEU A 89 4.68 -7.43 7.57
C LEU A 89 4.51 -5.94 7.88
N LEU A 90 3.26 -5.45 7.78
CA LEU A 90 2.87 -4.11 8.19
C LEU A 90 1.91 -4.21 9.39
N PRO A 91 2.43 -4.20 10.65
CA PRO A 91 1.61 -4.11 11.84
C PRO A 91 0.59 -2.97 11.79
N ARG A 92 -0.68 -3.31 12.04
CA ARG A 92 -1.83 -2.39 11.90
C ARG A 92 -2.17 -1.74 13.23
N LYS A 93 -2.64 -0.50 13.16
CA LYS A 93 -3.17 0.28 14.27
C LYS A 93 -4.46 0.97 13.86
N TYR A 94 -5.41 0.98 14.78
CA TYR A 94 -6.69 1.66 14.63
C TYR A 94 -6.84 2.66 15.76
N ARG A 95 -7.12 3.91 15.42
CA ARG A 95 -7.24 5.01 16.37
C ARG A 95 -8.56 5.73 16.17
N LEU A 96 -9.32 5.93 17.24
CA LEU A 96 -10.51 6.78 17.22
C LEU A 96 -10.09 8.22 17.50
N ALA A 97 -10.34 9.14 16.57
CA ALA A 97 -9.97 10.55 16.69
C ALA A 97 -11.03 11.44 16.04
N HIS A 98 -11.38 12.55 16.70
CA HIS A 98 -12.36 13.52 16.17
C HIS A 98 -13.68 12.88 15.71
N GLY A 99 -14.15 11.85 16.43
CA GLY A 99 -15.40 11.15 16.09
C GLY A 99 -15.33 10.21 14.88
N ARG A 100 -14.13 9.79 14.46
CA ARG A 100 -13.96 8.83 13.37
C ARG A 100 -12.78 7.89 13.60
N TRP A 101 -12.83 6.74 12.95
CA TRP A 101 -11.70 5.82 12.92
C TRP A 101 -10.63 6.28 11.94
N LEU A 102 -9.38 6.10 12.34
CA LEU A 102 -8.19 6.27 11.54
C LEU A 102 -7.41 4.96 11.57
N PHE A 103 -6.77 4.65 10.46
CA PHE A 103 -5.98 3.45 10.27
C PHE A 103 -4.55 3.80 9.88
N SER A 104 -3.60 3.03 10.40
CA SER A 104 -2.25 2.97 9.87
C SER A 104 -1.71 1.54 9.90
N ALA A 105 -0.85 1.21 8.96
CA ALA A 105 -0.07 -0.02 8.94
C ALA A 105 1.38 0.35 8.63
N THR A 106 2.31 0.01 9.51
CA THR A 106 3.72 0.43 9.40
C THR A 106 4.65 -0.73 9.69
N GLY A 107 5.62 -0.96 8.81
CA GLY A 107 6.68 -1.96 8.99
C GLY A 107 7.96 -1.54 8.30
N VAL A 108 9.04 -2.26 8.60
CA VAL A 108 10.32 -2.16 7.89
C VAL A 108 10.40 -3.32 6.92
N VAL A 109 10.62 -3.03 5.64
CA VAL A 109 10.64 -4.02 4.56
C VAL A 109 11.91 -3.86 3.73
N HIS A 110 12.34 -4.96 3.13
CA HIS A 110 13.45 -4.94 2.20
C HIS A 110 12.99 -4.47 0.82
N VAL A 111 13.75 -3.56 0.20
CA VAL A 111 13.54 -3.07 -1.16
C VAL A 111 14.80 -3.22 -2.00
N SER A 112 14.64 -3.32 -3.31
CA SER A 112 15.74 -3.36 -4.29
C SER A 112 15.52 -2.37 -5.43
N ASN A 113 16.58 -2.10 -6.21
CA ASN A 113 16.52 -1.27 -7.41
C ASN A 113 15.84 0.10 -7.16
N ALA A 114 16.15 0.69 -6.00
CA ALA A 114 15.56 1.94 -5.56
C ALA A 114 16.11 3.13 -6.35
N SER A 115 15.26 4.12 -6.64
CA SER A 115 15.67 5.41 -7.20
C SER A 115 16.49 6.20 -6.18
N ASP A 116 17.36 7.08 -6.71
CA ASP A 116 18.01 8.12 -5.92
C ASP A 116 16.95 8.97 -5.18
N GLY A 117 17.14 9.16 -3.88
CA GLY A 117 16.18 9.83 -2.99
C GLY A 117 15.42 8.90 -2.04
N LEU A 118 15.27 7.61 -2.36
CA LEU A 118 14.82 6.62 -1.36
C LEU A 118 16.02 5.93 -0.69
N LEU A 119 16.93 5.44 -1.52
CA LEU A 119 18.27 4.96 -1.20
C LEU A 119 19.22 5.49 -2.29
N ASP A 120 20.51 5.17 -2.23
CA ASP A 120 21.39 5.38 -3.38
C ASP A 120 20.86 4.58 -4.60
N GLU A 121 20.93 5.16 -5.79
CA GLU A 121 20.34 4.56 -7.01
C GLU A 121 20.83 3.13 -7.26
N GLY A 122 19.89 2.21 -7.50
CA GLY A 122 20.17 0.80 -7.77
C GLY A 122 20.55 -0.02 -6.52
N CYS A 123 20.61 0.60 -5.34
CA CYS A 123 20.88 -0.12 -4.09
C CYS A 123 19.65 -0.88 -3.60
N CYS A 124 19.93 -1.86 -2.74
CA CYS A 124 18.94 -2.54 -1.91
C CYS A 124 19.16 -2.18 -0.45
N GLY A 125 18.10 -2.28 0.34
CA GLY A 125 18.14 -1.94 1.75
C GLY A 125 16.79 -2.06 2.41
N ASP A 126 16.79 -1.83 3.72
CA ASP A 126 15.56 -1.84 4.51
C ASP A 126 15.00 -0.43 4.59
N THR A 127 13.69 -0.29 4.37
CA THR A 127 13.00 0.99 4.42
C THR A 127 11.68 0.86 5.17
N ARG A 128 11.29 1.91 5.89
CA ARG A 128 10.01 1.99 6.57
C ARG A 128 8.91 2.35 5.58
N VAL A 129 7.92 1.46 5.47
CA VAL A 129 6.71 1.65 4.68
C VAL A 129 5.53 1.89 5.61
N THR A 130 4.71 2.89 5.30
CA THR A 130 3.46 3.15 6.02
C THR A 130 2.29 3.37 5.07
N VAL A 131 1.20 2.63 5.26
CA VAL A 131 -0.10 2.89 4.66
C VAL A 131 -1.00 3.50 5.72
N ARG A 132 -1.64 4.65 5.46
CA ARG A 132 -2.58 5.24 6.41
C ARG A 132 -3.76 5.95 5.76
N THR A 133 -4.84 6.07 6.51
CA THR A 133 -5.91 7.02 6.19
C THR A 133 -5.49 8.41 6.62
N ILE A 134 -5.82 9.43 5.82
CA ILE A 134 -5.58 10.83 6.19
C ILE A 134 -6.88 11.51 6.62
N GLU A 135 -6.72 12.55 7.44
CA GLU A 135 -7.83 13.24 8.08
C GLU A 135 -8.78 13.98 7.11
N GLU A 136 -8.43 14.10 5.84
CA GLU A 136 -9.30 14.70 4.83
C GLU A 136 -10.05 13.65 4.00
N GLY A 137 -10.02 12.37 4.41
CA GLY A 137 -10.76 11.28 3.76
C GLY A 137 -10.01 10.56 2.63
N GLY A 138 -8.75 10.91 2.39
CA GLY A 138 -7.87 10.21 1.45
C GLY A 138 -6.99 9.15 2.09
N PHE A 139 -5.97 8.76 1.36
CA PHE A 139 -4.98 7.74 1.74
C PHE A 139 -3.58 8.30 1.58
N GLU A 140 -2.63 7.67 2.25
CA GLU A 140 -1.22 7.99 2.08
C GLU A 140 -0.37 6.74 2.17
N LEU A 141 0.59 6.65 1.25
CA LEU A 141 1.68 5.69 1.25
C LEU A 141 2.99 6.45 1.48
N GLU A 142 3.65 6.16 2.59
CA GLU A 142 4.86 6.85 3.04
C GLU A 142 6.05 5.89 3.05
N PHE A 143 7.18 6.37 2.53
CA PHE A 143 8.50 5.72 2.52
C PHE A 143 9.51 6.62 3.22
N GLU A 144 9.98 6.21 4.39
CA GLU A 144 10.85 7.01 5.27
C GLU A 144 10.41 8.46 5.50
N TRP A 145 10.82 9.38 4.63
CA TRP A 145 10.58 10.82 4.73
C TRP A 145 9.66 11.38 3.63
N MET A 146 9.29 10.57 2.63
CA MET A 146 8.38 10.94 1.54
C MET A 146 7.00 10.31 1.69
N GLY A 147 5.94 11.08 1.43
CA GLY A 147 4.56 10.64 1.53
C GLY A 147 3.75 10.98 0.29
N TYR A 148 3.13 9.97 -0.32
CA TYR A 148 2.28 10.10 -1.49
C TYR A 148 0.83 9.97 -1.07
N SER A 149 0.09 11.07 -1.14
CA SER A 149 -1.33 11.10 -0.78
C SER A 149 -2.22 10.96 -2.00
N PHE A 150 -3.26 10.13 -1.92
CA PHE A 150 -4.11 9.82 -3.07
C PHE A 150 -5.57 9.55 -2.68
N SER A 151 -6.43 9.55 -3.70
CA SER A 151 -7.87 9.43 -3.55
C SER A 151 -8.32 8.00 -3.19
N PRO A 152 -9.55 7.80 -2.69
CA PRO A 152 -10.12 6.47 -2.50
C PRO A 152 -10.20 5.64 -3.78
N VAL A 153 -10.39 6.28 -4.93
CA VAL A 153 -10.46 5.60 -6.24
C VAL A 153 -9.08 5.08 -6.63
N ASP A 154 -8.05 5.91 -6.44
CA ASP A 154 -6.67 5.54 -6.76
C ASP A 154 -6.13 4.50 -5.77
N ALA A 155 -6.54 4.55 -4.50
CA ALA A 155 -6.24 3.51 -3.52
C ALA A 155 -6.78 2.13 -3.94
N ALA A 156 -8.04 2.09 -4.42
CA ALA A 156 -8.64 0.86 -4.91
C ALA A 156 -7.96 0.34 -6.18
N TRP A 157 -7.55 1.25 -7.08
CA TRP A 157 -6.78 0.89 -8.26
C TRP A 157 -5.41 0.30 -7.87
N LEU A 158 -4.67 0.97 -6.97
CA LEU A 158 -3.35 0.54 -6.52
C LEU A 158 -3.42 -0.83 -5.84
N GLN A 159 -4.40 -1.03 -4.95
CA GLN A 159 -4.66 -2.34 -4.33
C GLN A 159 -4.79 -3.43 -5.39
N GLY A 160 -5.64 -3.22 -6.39
CA GLY A 160 -5.88 -4.22 -7.43
C GLY A 160 -4.63 -4.51 -8.26
N LYS A 161 -3.87 -3.47 -8.61
CA LYS A 161 -2.66 -3.63 -9.45
C LYS A 161 -1.49 -4.25 -8.72
N LEU A 162 -1.34 -3.99 -7.42
CA LEU A 162 -0.36 -4.70 -6.60
C LEU A 162 -0.63 -6.20 -6.58
N LEU A 163 -1.88 -6.62 -6.33
CA LEU A 163 -2.25 -8.04 -6.32
C LEU A 163 -2.06 -8.70 -7.69
N GLU A 164 -2.48 -8.03 -8.76
CA GLU A 164 -2.33 -8.52 -10.13
C GLU A 164 -0.84 -8.67 -10.52
N ALA A 165 0.00 -7.68 -10.21
CA ALA A 165 1.43 -7.70 -10.51
C ALA A 165 2.20 -8.73 -9.65
N SER A 166 1.82 -8.90 -8.38
CA SER A 166 2.44 -9.88 -7.49
C SER A 166 1.93 -11.31 -7.68
N GLN A 167 0.94 -11.52 -8.57
CA GLN A 167 0.28 -12.81 -8.78
C GLN A 167 -0.35 -13.36 -7.48
N GLN A 168 -0.90 -12.46 -6.66
CA GLN A 168 -1.52 -12.78 -5.38
C GLN A 168 -3.04 -12.61 -5.48
N ASP A 169 -3.78 -13.42 -4.74
CA ASP A 169 -5.22 -13.27 -4.61
C ASP A 169 -5.59 -12.35 -3.45
N SER A 170 -6.76 -11.72 -3.55
CA SER A 170 -7.32 -10.98 -2.41
C SER A 170 -7.71 -11.97 -1.30
N ILE A 171 -7.01 -11.91 -0.17
CA ILE A 171 -7.31 -12.76 1.00
C ILE A 171 -8.35 -12.07 1.89
N SER A 172 -9.42 -12.80 2.21
CA SER A 172 -10.40 -12.37 3.23
C SER A 172 -10.04 -12.98 4.58
N TYR A 173 -9.92 -12.13 5.59
CA TYR A 173 -9.63 -12.56 6.96
C TYR A 173 -10.88 -12.39 7.86
N PRO A 174 -11.03 -13.23 8.90
CA PRO A 174 -12.05 -13.03 9.91
C PRO A 174 -11.95 -11.63 10.51
N ARG A 175 -13.07 -10.95 10.71
CA ARG A 175 -13.11 -9.60 11.28
C ARG A 175 -13.62 -9.63 12.71
N ALA A 176 -13.14 -8.71 13.55
CA ALA A 176 -13.69 -8.49 14.89
C ALA A 176 -13.96 -7.02 15.12
N ARG A 177 -14.94 -6.72 15.98
CA ARG A 177 -15.25 -5.33 16.32
C ARG A 177 -14.07 -4.72 17.04
N LEU A 178 -13.75 -3.48 16.68
CA LEU A 178 -12.61 -2.79 17.28
C LEU A 178 -12.88 -2.51 18.76
N LEU A 179 -14.10 -2.14 19.13
CA LEU A 179 -14.45 -1.84 20.53
C LEU A 179 -14.71 -3.09 21.41
N GLU A 180 -14.59 -4.30 20.86
CA GLU A 180 -14.76 -5.51 21.66
C GLU A 180 -13.59 -5.70 22.65
N PRO A 181 -13.87 -6.03 23.93
CA PRO A 181 -12.84 -6.34 24.91
C PRO A 181 -11.91 -7.47 24.42
N GLY A 182 -10.60 -7.25 24.53
CA GLY A 182 -9.59 -8.24 24.12
C GLY A 182 -9.30 -8.29 22.62
N CYS A 183 -9.75 -7.31 21.84
CA CYS A 183 -9.38 -7.21 20.43
C CYS A 183 -7.88 -6.91 20.27
N PRO A 184 -7.05 -7.84 19.74
CA PRO A 184 -5.60 -7.67 19.64
C PRO A 184 -5.20 -6.60 18.60
N VAL A 185 -6.18 -6.12 17.84
CA VAL A 185 -6.03 -5.15 16.75
C VAL A 185 -5.98 -3.70 17.27
N LEU A 186 -6.39 -3.48 18.52
CA LEU A 186 -6.33 -2.17 19.17
C LEU A 186 -4.97 -1.94 19.85
N ASN A 187 -4.07 -1.23 19.17
CA ASN A 187 -3.05 -0.45 19.86
C ASN A 187 -3.60 0.97 20.06
N LEU A 188 -4.38 1.15 21.14
CA LEU A 188 -4.81 2.47 21.62
C LEU A 188 -3.59 3.18 22.23
N ARG A 189 -2.85 3.95 21.43
CA ARG A 189 -1.94 4.99 21.92
C ARG A 189 -2.13 6.26 21.10
#